data_AF-A0A3B0TWU7-F1
#
_entry.id   AF-A0A3B0TWU7-F1
#
_cell.length_a   1.000
_cell.length_b   1.000
_cell.length_c   1.000
_cell.angle_alpha   90.00
_cell.angle_beta   90.00
_cell.angle_gamma   90.00
#
_symmetry.space_group_name_H-M   'P 1'
#
loop_
_entity.id
_entity.type
_entity.pdbx_description
1 polymer ?
#
loop_
_entity_poly.entity_id
_entity_poly.type
_entity_poly.pdbx_seq_one_letter_code
_entity_poly.pdbx_strand_id
1 'polypeptide(L)' 'MNSKKINKIFITISIILISIIIFIAFLYVKMSNEKFVPLFAGVLFAFIPAVIINAIWNNKSQKKDI' A
#
# COMPACT_ATOMS: atom_id res chain seq x y z
N MET A 1 0.00 -25.27 -1.21
CA MET A 1 -0.61 -23.92 -1.13
C MET A 1 -0.99 -23.48 -2.54
N ASN A 2 -2.20 -22.92 -2.76
CA ASN A 2 -2.73 -22.64 -4.10
C ASN A 2 -1.91 -21.52 -4.79
N SER A 3 -1.47 -21.69 -6.04
CA SER A 3 -0.54 -20.75 -6.71
C SER A 3 -1.08 -19.31 -6.79
N LYS A 4 -2.40 -19.15 -6.96
CA LYS A 4 -3.09 -17.84 -6.92
C LYS A 4 -2.95 -17.14 -5.57
N LYS A 5 -2.95 -17.86 -4.44
CA LYS A 5 -2.76 -17.26 -3.11
C LYS A 5 -1.31 -16.80 -2.90
N ILE A 6 -0.33 -17.57 -3.39
CA ILE A 6 1.09 -17.20 -3.33
C ILE A 6 1.34 -15.90 -4.08
N ASN A 7 0.79 -15.76 -5.29
CA ASN A 7 0.92 -14.52 -6.07
C ASN A 7 0.30 -13.31 -5.34
N LYS A 8 -0.88 -13.47 -4.72
CA LYS A 8 -1.49 -12.39 -3.92
C LYS A 8 -0.61 -11.98 -2.73
N ILE A 9 0.03 -12.93 -2.07
CA ILE A 9 0.96 -12.66 -0.96
C ILE A 9 2.17 -11.87 -1.47
N PHE A 10 2.81 -12.31 -2.56
CA PHE A 10 3.93 -11.58 -3.16
C PHE A 10 3.56 -10.14 -3.56
N ILE A 11 2.41 -9.96 -4.22
CA ILE A 11 1.92 -8.63 -4.61
C ILE A 11 1.70 -7.75 -3.37
N THR A 12 1.10 -8.31 -2.31
CA THR A 12 0.86 -7.59 -1.05
C THR A 12 2.18 -7.12 -0.43
N ILE A 13 3.18 -8.01 -0.37
CA ILE A 13 4.52 -7.69 0.16
C ILE A 13 5.17 -6.58 -0.67
N SER A 14 5.11 -6.66 -2.01
CA SER A 14 5.65 -5.62 -2.89
C SER A 14 4.99 -4.26 -2.67
N ILE A 15 3.67 -4.21 -2.50
CA ILE A 15 2.93 -2.96 -2.22
C ILE A 15 3.37 -2.33 -0.89
N ILE A 16 3.54 -3.16 0.14
CA ILE A 16 4.02 -2.71 1.46
C ILE A 16 5.43 -2.14 1.33
N LEU A 17 6.33 -2.86 0.64
CA LEU A 17 7.72 -2.45 0.46
C LEU A 17 7.81 -1.10 -0.27
N ILE A 18 7.08 -0.94 -1.37
CA ILE A 18 7.01 0.30 -2.14
C ILE A 18 6.44 1.45 -1.30
N SER A 19 5.40 1.20 -0.52
CA SER A 19 4.80 2.23 0.34
C SER A 19 5.78 2.74 1.40
N ILE A 20 6.56 1.83 2.01
CA ILE A 20 7.60 2.19 2.98
C ILE A 20 8.68 3.06 2.30
N ILE A 21 9.15 2.66 1.11
CA ILE A 21 10.16 3.42 0.36
C ILE A 21 9.67 4.84 0.05
N ILE A 22 8.44 4.97 -0.46
CA ILE A 22 7.87 6.28 -0.79
C ILE A 22 7.69 7.13 0.48
N PHE A 23 7.24 6.53 1.59
CA PHE A 23 7.08 7.24 2.85
C PHE A 23 8.42 7.76 3.40
N ILE A 24 9.48 6.94 3.34
CA ILE A 24 10.83 7.37 3.75
C ILE A 24 11.33 8.49 2.83
N ALA A 25 11.14 8.38 1.51
CA ALA A 25 11.51 9.44 0.58
C ALA A 25 10.76 10.75 0.86
N PHE A 26 9.46 10.67 1.18
CA PHE A 26 8.67 11.82 1.60
C PHE A 26 9.22 12.46 2.88
N LEU A 27 9.56 11.67 3.89
CA LEU A 27 10.19 12.16 5.12
C LEU A 27 11.53 12.84 4.84
N TYR A 28 12.36 12.24 4.00
CA TYR A 28 13.66 12.80 3.62
C TYR A 28 13.53 14.17 2.95
N VAL A 29 12.62 14.29 1.98
CA VAL A 29 12.34 15.57 1.30
C VAL A 29 11.77 16.61 2.26
N LYS A 30 10.91 16.21 3.19
CA LYS A 30 10.34 17.13 4.19
C LYS A 30 11.36 17.61 5.21
N MET A 31 12.21 16.70 5.69
CA MET A 31 13.30 17.00 6.61
C MET A 31 14.33 17.95 5.98
N SER A 32 14.67 17.74 4.70
CA SER A 32 15.55 18.64 3.94
C SER A 32 14.96 20.04 3.73
N ASN A 33 13.65 20.21 3.87
CA ASN A 33 12.97 21.49 3.71
C ASN A 33 12.58 22.14 5.06
N GLU A 34 13.03 21.60 6.19
CA GLU A 34 12.66 22.02 7.56
C GLU A 34 11.13 22.11 7.79
N LYS A 35 10.33 21.41 6.97
CA LYS A 35 8.88 21.47 7.05
C LYS A 35 8.39 20.45 8.07
N PHE A 36 7.56 20.92 8.99
CA PHE A 36 6.85 20.07 9.94
C PHE A 36 6.09 18.95 9.21
N VAL A 37 6.31 17.70 9.64
CA VAL A 37 5.56 16.53 9.17
C VAL A 37 4.48 16.22 10.20
N PRO A 38 3.19 16.28 9.82
CA PRO A 38 2.13 15.94 10.74
C PRO A 38 2.20 14.47 11.17
N LEU A 39 1.92 14.18 12.44
CA LEU A 39 1.91 12.81 12.98
C LEU A 39 0.93 11.89 12.23
N PHE A 40 -0.16 12.45 11.68
CA PHE A 40 -1.14 11.70 10.89
C PHE A 40 -0.69 11.38 9.46
N ALA A 41 0.45 11.92 9.00
CA ALA A 41 0.94 11.70 7.63
C ALA A 41 1.22 10.21 7.35
N GLY A 42 1.72 9.47 8.34
CA GLY A 42 1.92 8.02 8.22
C GLY A 42 0.61 7.26 8.06
N VAL A 43 -0.45 7.68 8.77
CA VAL A 43 -1.79 7.07 8.67
C VAL A 43 -2.39 7.32 7.29
N LEU A 44 -2.28 8.54 6.77
CA LEU A 44 -2.71 8.86 5.40
C LEU A 44 -1.95 8.05 4.36
N PHE A 45 -0.63 7.89 4.54
CA PHE A 45 0.20 7.09 3.63
C PHE A 45 -0.17 5.61 3.66
N ALA A 46 -0.55 5.07 4.82
CA ALA A 46 -0.97 3.68 4.97
C ALA A 46 -2.36 3.39 4.39
N PHE A 47 -3.19 4.42 4.18
CA PHE A 47 -4.55 4.25 3.67
C PHE A 47 -4.57 3.70 2.24
N ILE A 48 -3.72 4.24 1.37
CA ILE A 48 -3.61 3.83 -0.04
C ILE A 48 -3.26 2.34 -0.19
N PRO A 49 -2.14 1.84 0.37
CA PRO A 49 -1.81 0.42 0.26
C PRO A 49 -2.86 -0.46 0.94
N ALA A 50 -3.48 -0.02 2.04
CA ALA A 50 -4.55 -0.78 2.69
C ALA A 50 -5.76 -0.99 1.78
N VAL A 51 -6.20 0.06 1.07
CA VAL A 51 -7.30 -0.02 0.09
C VAL A 51 -6.93 -0.95 -1.08
N ILE A 52 -5.71 -0.84 -1.61
CA ILE A 52 -5.23 -1.68 -2.72
C ILE A 52 -5.17 -3.15 -2.30
N ILE A 53 -4.62 -3.44 -1.13
CA ILE A 53 -4.55 -4.80 -0.57
C ILE A 53 -5.97 -5.33 -0.38
N ASN A 54 -6.88 -4.56 0.22
CA ASN A 54 -8.26 -4.96 0.37
C ASN A 54 -8.91 -5.29 -0.98
N ALA A 55 -8.67 -4.49 -2.03
CA ALA A 55 -9.17 -4.78 -3.37
C ALA A 55 -8.59 -6.10 -3.94
N ILE A 56 -7.30 -6.39 -3.74
CA ILE A 56 -6.67 -7.64 -4.22
C ILE A 56 -7.24 -8.88 -3.53
N TRP A 57 -7.47 -8.78 -2.22
CA TRP A 57 -7.92 -9.89 -1.40
C TRP A 57 -9.44 -10.09 -1.46
N ASN A 58 -10.20 -9.00 -1.47
CA ASN A 58 -11.65 -8.97 -1.51
C ASN A 58 -12.23 -8.72 -2.91
N ASN A 59 -11.44 -8.94 -3.97
CA ASN A 59 -11.95 -9.13 -5.32
C ASN A 59 -12.78 -10.44 -5.36
N LYS A 60 -13.93 -10.44 -4.69
CA LYS A 60 -15.03 -11.32 -5.02
C LYS A 60 -15.43 -10.90 -6.42
N SER A 61 -14.82 -11.58 -7.38
CA SER A 61 -15.33 -11.86 -8.70
C SER A 61 -16.61 -11.07 -8.99
N GLN A 62 -16.47 -9.85 -9.52
CA GLN A 62 -17.51 -9.32 -10.40
C GLN A 62 -17.51 -10.18 -11.66
N LYS A 63 -17.82 -11.47 -11.52
CA LYS A 63 -18.38 -12.26 -12.59
C LYS A 63 -19.80 -11.76 -12.66
N LYS A 64 -19.94 -10.60 -13.32
CA LYS A 64 -21.20 -10.16 -13.85
C LYS A 64 -21.49 -11.22 -14.91
N ASP A 65 -22.24 -12.24 -14.52
CA ASP A 65 -22.88 -13.14 -15.49
C ASP A 65 -23.76 -12.23 -16.34
N ILE A 66 -23.28 -11.94 -17.54
CA ILE A 66 -24.06 -11.43 -18.67
C ILE A 66 -23.79 -12.41 -19.79
#